data_AF-D1MJC3-F1
#
_entry.id   AF-D1MJC3-F1
#
_cell.length_a   1.000
_cell.length_b   1.000
_cell.length_c   1.000
_cell.angle_alpha   90.00
_cell.angle_beta   90.00
_cell.angle_gamma   90.00
#
_symmetry.space_group_name_H-M   'P 1'
#
loop_
_entity.id
_entity.type
_entity.pdbx_description
1 polymer ?
#
loop_
_entity_poly.entity_id
_entity_poly.type
_entity_poly.pdbx_seq_one_letter_code
_entity_poly.pdbx_strand_id
1 'polypeptide(L)'
;DFLVQMEGKPKCCFFKFSSKIQYNKVVKAQLWIYMRQVQKPTTVFVQILRLIKPMKDGTRYTGIRSLKLDMNPGTGIWQSIDVKTVLQNWLKQPESNLGIEIKAFDETGRDLAVTFPGPGEDGL
;
A
#
# COMPACT_ATOMS: atom_id res chain seq x y z
N ASP A 1 -20.27 4.66 6.81
CA ASP A 1 -19.69 3.77 7.82
C ASP A 1 -18.32 3.28 7.41
N PHE A 2 -17.30 3.92 7.97
CA PHE A 2 -15.90 3.57 7.75
C PHE A 2 -15.61 2.26 8.49
N LEU A 3 -15.68 1.13 7.79
CA LEU A 3 -15.19 -0.17 8.25
C LEU A 3 -13.64 -0.20 8.32
N VAL A 4 -13.05 0.81 8.96
CA VAL A 4 -11.60 0.95 9.22
C VAL A 4 -11.24 0.31 10.58
N GLN A 5 -12.21 -0.18 11.33
CA GLN A 5 -12.00 -0.91 12.58
C GLN A 5 -12.91 -2.14 12.63
N MET A 6 -12.34 -3.31 12.34
CA MET A 6 -12.67 -4.50 13.12
C MET A 6 -11.49 -4.70 14.08
N GLU A 7 -11.77 -4.61 15.39
CA GLU A 7 -10.84 -5.04 16.45
C GLU A 7 -9.48 -4.30 16.54
N GLY A 8 -9.43 -3.02 16.18
CA GLY A 8 -8.28 -2.16 16.50
C GLY A 8 -6.97 -2.51 15.78
N LYS A 9 -7.00 -3.38 14.76
CA LYS A 9 -5.85 -3.69 13.89
C LYS A 9 -6.09 -3.13 12.49
N PRO A 10 -5.12 -2.42 11.87
CA PRO A 10 -5.25 -2.01 10.48
C PRO A 10 -5.36 -3.25 9.60
N LYS A 11 -6.31 -3.25 8.65
CA LYS A 11 -6.49 -4.33 7.69
C LYS A 11 -5.15 -4.62 6.98
N CYS A 12 -4.53 -3.63 6.36
CA CYS A 12 -3.18 -3.78 5.81
C CYS A 12 -2.59 -2.38 5.67
N CYS A 13 -1.27 -2.20 5.58
CA CYS A 13 -0.20 -3.19 5.62
C CYS A 13 0.87 -2.74 6.61
N PHE A 14 1.18 -3.60 7.60
CA PHE A 14 2.24 -3.32 8.57
C PHE A 14 3.50 -4.13 8.24
N PHE A 15 4.64 -3.45 8.14
CA PHE A 15 5.93 -4.09 7.87
C PHE A 15 6.81 -4.01 9.10
N LYS A 16 7.27 -5.16 9.61
CA LYS A 16 8.25 -5.20 10.71
C LYS A 16 9.63 -5.50 10.15
N PHE A 17 10.57 -4.58 10.33
CA PHE A 17 11.95 -4.74 9.85
C PHE A 17 12.87 -5.26 10.94
N SER A 18 13.92 -5.99 10.53
CA SER A 18 14.99 -6.40 11.44
C SER A 18 15.83 -5.18 11.85
N SER A 19 16.23 -5.13 13.13
CA SER A 19 17.14 -4.10 13.66
C SER A 19 18.56 -4.18 13.08
N LYS A 20 18.89 -5.23 12.34
CA LYS A 20 20.21 -5.41 11.71
C LYS A 20 20.41 -4.54 10.45
N ILE A 21 19.35 -4.00 9.87
CA ILE A 21 19.41 -3.23 8.62
C ILE A 21 19.74 -1.76 8.94
N GLN A 22 20.87 -1.27 8.44
CA GLN A 22 21.26 0.13 8.58
C GLN A 22 20.57 1.00 7.52
N TYR A 23 19.93 2.09 7.93
CA TYR A 23 19.17 2.98 7.02
C TYR A 23 20.03 3.55 5.87
N ASN A 24 21.29 3.87 6.13
CA ASN A 24 22.23 4.43 5.15
C ASN A 24 22.77 3.38 4.16
N LYS A 25 22.52 2.09 4.40
CA LYS A 25 22.92 0.99 3.50
C LYS A 25 21.80 0.55 2.56
N VAL A 26 20.61 1.16 2.64
CA VAL A 26 19.51 0.87 1.72
C VAL A 26 19.85 1.41 0.32
N VAL A 27 20.10 0.51 -0.64
CA VAL A 27 20.37 0.87 -2.03
C VAL A 27 19.06 1.11 -2.80
N LYS A 28 18.07 0.23 -2.62
CA LYS A 28 16.74 0.27 -3.27
C LYS A 28 15.70 -0.29 -2.31
N ALA A 29 14.47 0.21 -2.37
CA ALA A 29 13.31 -0.41 -1.74
C ALA A 29 12.10 -0.25 -2.66
N GLN A 30 11.34 -1.34 -2.86
CA GLN A 30 10.18 -1.35 -3.73
C GLN A 30 9.02 -2.01 -2.99
N LEU A 31 7.87 -1.35 -2.97
CA LEU A 31 6.61 -1.94 -2.60
C LEU A 31 5.98 -2.51 -3.87
N TRP A 32 5.80 -3.82 -3.90
CA TRP A 32 5.13 -4.53 -4.99
C TRP A 32 3.67 -4.74 -4.63
N ILE A 33 2.78 -4.45 -5.58
CA ILE A 33 1.33 -4.51 -5.41
C ILE A 33 0.77 -5.26 -6.59
N TYR A 34 0.05 -6.36 -6.31
CA TYR A 34 -0.71 -7.05 -7.32
C TYR A 34 -2.11 -6.44 -7.42
N MET A 35 -2.54 -6.14 -8.64
CA MET A 35 -3.88 -5.66 -8.95
C MET A 35 -4.64 -6.74 -9.72
N ARG A 36 -5.83 -7.08 -9.23
CA ARG A 36 -6.70 -8.08 -9.85
C ARG A 36 -7.09 -7.68 -11.26
N GLN A 37 -7.36 -8.67 -12.10
CA GLN A 37 -7.84 -8.48 -13.46
C GLN A 37 -9.14 -7.65 -13.52
N VAL A 38 -9.30 -6.92 -14.62
CA VAL A 38 -10.50 -6.16 -14.94
C VAL A 38 -11.30 -6.88 -16.04
N GLN A 39 -12.62 -6.74 -16.01
CA GLN A 39 -13.50 -7.37 -17.00
C GLN A 39 -13.71 -6.50 -18.25
N LYS A 40 -13.51 -5.18 -18.09
CA LYS A 40 -13.60 -4.18 -19.14
C LYS A 40 -12.41 -3.23 -19.00
N PRO A 41 -11.95 -2.58 -20.09
CA PRO A 41 -10.96 -1.53 -19.99
C PRO A 41 -11.41 -0.46 -19.00
N THR A 42 -10.52 -0.06 -18.08
CA THR A 42 -10.84 0.95 -17.06
C THR A 42 -9.58 1.67 -16.60
N THR A 43 -9.76 2.92 -16.17
CA THR A 43 -8.74 3.65 -15.42
C THR A 43 -8.72 3.20 -13.97
N VAL A 44 -7.53 2.94 -13.43
CA VAL A 44 -7.32 2.66 -12.01
C VAL A 44 -6.53 3.79 -11.37
N PHE A 45 -7.03 4.28 -10.24
CA PHE A 45 -6.40 5.30 -9.41
C PHE A 45 -5.74 4.64 -8.21
N VAL A 46 -4.41 4.56 -8.23
CA VAL A 46 -3.63 3.98 -7.14
C VAL A 46 -3.17 5.09 -6.19
N GLN A 47 -3.40 4.90 -4.90
CA GLN A 47 -2.90 5.75 -3.83
C GLN A 47 -2.18 4.91 -2.78
N ILE A 48 -0.93 5.29 -2.51
CA ILE A 48 -0.10 4.71 -1.47
C ILE A 48 0.07 5.76 -0.39
N LEU A 49 -0.41 5.44 0.81
CA LEU A 49 -0.48 6.37 1.93
C LEU A 49 0.30 5.80 3.11
N ARG A 50 1.13 6.61 3.75
CA ARG A 50 1.75 6.27 5.02
C ARG A 50 0.77 6.55 6.15
N LEU A 51 0.61 5.60 7.07
CA LEU A 51 -0.11 5.83 8.33
C LEU A 51 0.74 6.67 9.27
N ILE A 52 0.15 7.70 9.88
CA ILE A 52 0.81 8.57 10.87
C ILE A 52 0.00 8.64 12.17
N LYS A 53 0.67 9.03 13.27
CA LYS A 53 -0.04 9.29 14.53
C LYS A 53 -1.05 10.41 14.26
N PRO A 54 -2.31 10.30 14.76
CA PRO A 54 -3.31 11.31 14.55
C PRO A 54 -2.81 12.70 14.96
N MET A 55 -2.87 13.64 14.02
CA MET A 55 -2.56 15.05 14.26
C MET A 55 -3.77 15.77 14.88
N LYS A 56 -3.56 16.98 15.42
CA LYS A 56 -4.62 17.77 16.09
C LYS A 56 -5.80 18.12 15.16
N ASP A 57 -5.53 18.22 13.87
CA ASP A 57 -6.50 18.46 12.80
C ASP A 57 -7.25 17.19 12.34
N GLY A 58 -6.93 16.04 12.95
CA GLY A 58 -7.51 14.75 12.60
C GLY A 58 -6.82 14.04 11.45
N THR A 59 -5.75 14.60 10.87
CA THR A 59 -4.97 13.94 9.81
C THR A 59 -4.32 12.65 10.34
N ARG A 60 -4.52 11.54 9.62
CA ARG A 60 -4.00 10.20 9.97
C ARG A 60 -3.12 9.57 8.90
N TYR A 61 -2.96 10.24 7.76
CA TYR A 61 -2.29 9.71 6.59
C TYR A 61 -1.40 10.77 5.93
N THR A 62 -0.29 10.37 5.33
CA THR A 62 0.48 11.21 4.40
C THR A 62 0.73 10.48 3.08
N GLY A 63 0.70 11.21 1.96
CA GLY A 63 0.90 10.60 0.65
C GLY A 63 2.33 10.12 0.42
N ILE A 64 2.49 8.89 -0.07
CA ILE A 64 3.76 8.36 -0.60
C ILE A 64 3.77 8.52 -2.12
N ARG A 65 2.74 8.01 -2.80
CA ARG A 65 2.64 8.04 -4.26
C ARG A 65 1.18 7.98 -4.69
N SER A 66 0.87 8.66 -5.79
CA SER A 66 -0.37 8.49 -6.53
C SER A 66 -0.03 8.13 -7.98
N LEU A 67 -0.77 7.19 -8.56
CA LEU A 67 -0.64 6.79 -9.96
C LEU A 67 -2.03 6.72 -10.60
N LYS A 68 -2.07 7.00 -11.90
CA LYS A 68 -3.19 6.70 -12.78
C LYS A 68 -2.68 5.70 -13.81
N LEU A 69 -3.38 4.59 -13.95
CA LEU A 69 -2.99 3.53 -14.87
C LEU A 69 -4.22 2.99 -15.61
N ASP A 70 -4.05 2.71 -16.90
CA ASP A 70 -5.12 2.15 -17.72
C ASP A 70 -4.94 0.63 -17.75
N MET A 71 -5.95 -0.12 -17.33
CA MET A 71 -5.96 -1.58 -17.35
C MET A 71 -6.92 -2.09 -18.41
N ASN A 72 -6.45 -3.07 -19.18
CA ASN A 72 -7.27 -3.83 -20.13
C ASN A 72 -7.65 -5.19 -19.55
N PRO A 73 -8.72 -5.83 -20.05
CA PRO A 73 -9.06 -7.19 -19.66
C PRO A 73 -7.94 -8.18 -19.94
N GLY A 74 -7.84 -9.24 -19.13
CA GLY A 74 -6.77 -10.22 -19.22
C GLY A 74 -6.25 -10.61 -17.84
N THR A 75 -4.93 -10.75 -17.71
CA THR A 75 -4.31 -11.09 -16.42
C THR A 75 -4.24 -9.88 -15.50
N GLY A 76 -4.19 -10.13 -14.19
CA GLY A 76 -3.79 -9.08 -13.24
C GLY A 76 -2.35 -8.63 -13.50
N ILE A 77 -1.97 -7.51 -12.88
CA ILE A 77 -0.65 -6.90 -13.09
C ILE A 77 0.06 -6.61 -11.77
N TRP A 78 1.38 -6.72 -11.82
CA TRP A 78 2.26 -6.27 -10.75
C TRP A 78 2.68 -4.82 -10.98
N GLN A 79 2.50 -3.99 -9.97
CA GLN A 79 2.98 -2.61 -9.95
C GLN A 79 3.99 -2.43 -8.82
N SER A 80 5.16 -1.89 -9.16
CA SER A 80 6.19 -1.52 -8.18
C SER A 80 6.14 -0.03 -7.86
N ILE A 81 6.30 0.32 -6.59
CA ILE A 81 6.38 1.69 -6.09
C ILE A 81 7.68 1.87 -5.31
N ASP A 82 8.47 2.89 -5.66
CA ASP A 82 9.66 3.23 -4.89
C ASP A 82 9.27 3.77 -3.50
N VAL A 83 9.75 3.09 -2.47
CA VAL A 83 9.51 3.42 -1.05
C VAL A 83 10.83 3.57 -0.29
N LYS A 84 11.95 3.78 -0.98
CA LYS A 84 13.29 3.87 -0.37
C LYS A 84 13.34 4.90 0.76
N THR A 85 12.87 6.11 0.53
CA THR A 85 12.89 7.19 1.54
C THR A 85 12.02 6.87 2.74
N VAL A 86 10.84 6.27 2.52
CA VAL A 86 9.94 5.81 3.58
C VAL A 86 10.63 4.76 4.45
N LEU A 87 11.25 3.75 3.82
CA LEU A 87 11.97 2.70 4.54
C LEU A 87 13.17 3.25 5.31
N GLN A 88 13.98 4.12 4.70
CA GLN A 88 15.13 4.72 5.39
C GLN A 88 14.70 5.52 6.63
N ASN A 89 13.60 6.27 6.53
CA ASN A 89 13.05 7.00 7.67
C ASN A 89 12.56 6.07 8.77
N TRP A 90 11.89 4.96 8.41
CA TRP A 90 11.46 3.95 9.38
C TRP A 90 12.64 3.20 10.03
N LEU A 91 13.72 2.94 9.30
CA LEU A 91 14.92 2.34 9.90
C LEU A 91 15.64 3.31 10.85
N LYS A 92 15.55 4.61 10.60
CA LYS A 92 16.08 5.66 11.48
C LYS A 92 15.21 5.88 12.73
N GLN A 93 13.89 5.76 12.59
CA GLN A 93 12.88 5.95 13.63
C GLN A 93 11.79 4.86 13.55
N PRO A 94 12.06 3.63 14.05
CA PRO A 94 11.15 2.48 13.91
C PRO A 94 9.76 2.70 14.50
N GLU A 95 9.65 3.47 15.57
CA GLU A 95 8.41 3.85 16.25
C GLU A 95 7.48 4.73 15.41
N SER A 96 8.01 5.30 14.32
CA SER A 96 7.24 6.10 13.35
C SER A 96 6.60 5.24 12.25
N ASN A 97 6.90 3.94 12.20
CA ASN A 97 6.26 3.01 11.29
C ASN A 97 4.90 2.59 11.86
N LEU A 98 3.83 3.02 11.20
CA LEU A 98 2.46 2.63 11.54
C LEU A 98 1.79 1.85 10.41
N GLY A 99 2.53 1.52 9.35
CA GLY A 99 2.03 0.84 8.17
C GLY A 99 1.79 1.76 6.97
N ILE A 100 1.37 1.12 5.88
CA ILE A 100 1.02 1.73 4.60
C ILE A 100 -0.40 1.31 4.25
N GLU A 101 -1.25 2.26 3.91
CA GLU A 101 -2.54 1.99 3.29
C GLU A 101 -2.38 2.01 1.77
N ILE A 102 -2.95 1.00 1.10
CA ILE A 102 -2.90 0.80 -0.34
C ILE A 102 -4.33 0.85 -0.85
N LYS A 103 -4.57 1.69 -1.87
CA LYS A 103 -5.86 1.82 -2.55
C LYS A 103 -5.62 1.74 -4.04
N ALA A 104 -6.40 0.94 -4.77
CA ALA A 104 -6.35 0.88 -6.23
C ALA A 104 -7.77 0.78 -6.80
N PHE A 105 -8.45 1.92 -6.89
CA PHE A 105 -9.86 1.95 -7.30
C PHE A 105 -10.01 2.11 -8.81
N ASP A 106 -10.82 1.24 -9.42
CA ASP A 106 -11.29 1.44 -10.80
C ASP A 106 -12.41 2.49 -10.88
N GLU A 107 -12.85 2.81 -12.09
CA GLU A 107 -13.92 3.79 -12.35
C GLU A 107 -15.27 3.39 -11.73
N THR A 108 -15.46 2.12 -11.37
CA THR A 108 -16.65 1.62 -10.70
C THR A 108 -16.56 1.70 -9.17
N GLY A 109 -15.42 2.14 -8.63
CA GLY A 109 -15.15 2.22 -7.20
C GLY A 109 -14.77 0.86 -6.58
N ARG A 110 -14.43 -0.14 -7.41
CA ARG A 110 -13.95 -1.45 -6.92
C ARG A 110 -12.45 -1.36 -6.64
N ASP A 111 -12.03 -1.78 -5.45
CA ASP A 111 -10.61 -1.86 -5.09
C ASP A 111 -9.99 -3.12 -5.71
N LEU A 112 -8.99 -2.93 -6.56
CA LEU A 112 -8.28 -4.00 -7.26
C LEU A 112 -7.04 -4.48 -6.52
N ALA A 113 -6.55 -3.72 -5.53
CA ALA A 113 -5.33 -4.07 -4.82
C ALA A 113 -5.55 -5.35 -3.99
N VAL A 114 -4.64 -6.30 -4.13
CA VAL A 114 -4.59 -7.46 -3.23
C VAL A 114 -3.81 -7.08 -1.99
N THR A 115 -4.53 -6.73 -0.92
CA THR A 115 -3.99 -6.51 0.43
C THR A 115 -4.18 -7.73 1.32
N PHE A 116 -5.24 -8.48 1.06
CA PHE A 116 -5.46 -9.83 1.57
C PHE A 116 -5.83 -10.73 0.40
N PRO A 117 -5.15 -11.88 0.25
CA PRO A 117 -5.52 -12.86 -0.77
C PRO A 117 -6.90 -13.45 -0.43
N GLY A 118 -7.76 -13.53 -1.45
CA GLY A 118 -9.00 -14.29 -1.38
C GLY A 118 -8.76 -15.79 -1.55
N PRO A 119 -9.82 -16.62 -1.48
CA PRO A 119 -9.71 -18.05 -1.72
C PRO A 119 -9.11 -18.35 -3.09
N GLY A 120 -8.04 -19.17 -3.13
CA GLY A 120 -7.35 -19.53 -4.37
C GLY A 120 -6.36 -18.47 -4.89
N GLU A 121 -6.14 -17.39 -4.14
CA GLU A 121 -5.14 -16.34 -4.44
C GLU A 121 -3.85 -16.52 -3.63
N ASP A 122 -3.66 -17.67 -2.97
CA ASP A 122 -2.46 -17.98 -2.20
C ASP A 122 -1.23 -18.10 -3.12
N GLY A 123 -0.22 -17.26 -2.87
CA GLY A 123 1.02 -17.23 -3.65
C GLY A 123 0.96 -16.41 -4.95
N LEU A 124 -0.10 -15.61 -5.15
CA LEU A 124 -0.21 -14.65 -6.26
C LEU A 124 0.68 -13.41 -6.11
#